data_AF-A0A4Y9YRN7-F1
#
_entry.id   AF-A0A4Y9YRN7-F1
#
_cell.length_a   1.000
_cell.length_b   1.000
_cell.length_c   1.000
_cell.angle_alpha   90.00
_cell.angle_beta   90.00
_cell.angle_gamma   90.00
#
_symmetry.space_group_name_H-M   'P 1'
#
loop_
_entity.id
_entity.type
_entity.pdbx_description
1 polymer ?
#
loop_
_entity_poly.entity_id
_entity_poly.type
_entity_poly.pdbx_seq_one_letter_code
_entity_poly.pdbx_strand_id
1 'polypeptide(L)'
;MLLSTVAGLLVPFLSWFCDGSRHTGPKTLSFQLRHYHANLEADPSTDYSLRSRAVKTHRPVSLSALAEARTRSIRFAQSALLDWDEDEVLGPDVESRETLLELAKMTNNAYLEPGEAGWYELGGDWNVSYPVGWEPDADGFRGHVFATPDNSTVVLSIKGTSAGYVGGGGPTSKKDKFNDNLLFSCCCARVDWTWTTVCDCYRGGWKCEQNCLERSLVEESLFYSIGTNLYYNLTYMYPESNIWIIGHSLGGSLASLLGVTFGAPVVAIESPGEKMAAGRLHLPSPVSRHLALRSIVPVSSELRTA
;
A
#
# COMPACT_ATOMS: atom_id res chain seq x y z
N MET A 1 -79.61 -2.69 -29.01
CA MET A 1 -79.35 -4.12 -29.24
C MET A 1 -77.94 -4.39 -28.74
N LEU A 2 -77.82 -5.37 -27.81
CA LEU A 2 -76.61 -5.98 -27.21
C LEU A 2 -75.79 -5.06 -26.25
N LEU A 3 -75.93 -5.08 -24.91
CA LEU A 3 -75.57 -6.12 -23.90
C LEU A 3 -74.13 -6.63 -24.08
N SER A 4 -73.22 -6.71 -23.09
CA SER A 4 -73.19 -6.45 -21.64
C SER A 4 -71.78 -6.87 -21.11
N THR A 5 -71.43 -6.42 -19.89
CA THR A 5 -70.41 -6.98 -18.95
C THR A 5 -68.93 -6.85 -19.37
N VAL A 6 -68.02 -6.30 -18.56
CA VAL A 6 -67.67 -6.70 -17.19
C VAL A 6 -67.16 -5.50 -16.40
N ALA A 7 -67.74 -5.28 -15.21
CA ALA A 7 -67.15 -4.48 -14.15
C ALA A 7 -66.36 -5.41 -13.23
N GLY A 8 -65.22 -4.92 -12.72
CA GLY A 8 -64.55 -5.49 -11.55
C GLY A 8 -63.13 -5.96 -11.82
N LEU A 9 -62.14 -5.14 -11.47
CA LEU A 9 -61.18 -5.42 -10.39
C LEU A 9 -60.03 -4.41 -10.42
N LEU A 10 -59.85 -3.72 -9.29
CA LEU A 10 -58.58 -3.25 -8.72
C LEU A 10 -57.91 -1.99 -9.31
N VAL A 11 -58.41 -0.83 -8.86
CA VAL A 11 -57.53 0.24 -8.32
C VAL A 11 -56.96 -0.32 -6.99
N PRO A 12 -55.62 -0.30 -6.73
CA PRO A 12 -54.78 0.89 -6.84
C PRO A 12 -53.40 0.65 -7.49
N PHE A 13 -53.12 1.39 -8.56
CA PHE A 13 -51.77 1.53 -9.14
C PHE A 13 -51.08 2.84 -8.69
N LEU A 14 -51.42 3.35 -7.50
CA LEU A 14 -50.96 4.65 -6.98
C LEU A 14 -50.39 4.58 -5.55
N SER A 15 -49.75 3.47 -5.20
CA SER A 15 -48.96 3.35 -3.96
C SER A 15 -47.50 2.94 -4.19
N TRP A 16 -47.00 2.99 -5.44
CA TRP A 16 -45.60 2.67 -5.74
C TRP A 16 -44.70 3.91 -5.94
N PHE A 17 -45.18 5.11 -5.60
CA PHE A 17 -44.41 6.36 -5.69
C PHE A 17 -44.34 7.14 -4.37
N CYS A 18 -44.28 6.42 -3.24
CA CYS A 18 -43.89 6.99 -1.96
C CYS A 18 -43.20 5.91 -1.12
N ASP A 19 -41.90 5.68 -1.34
CA ASP A 19 -41.04 5.31 -0.22
C ASP A 19 -39.56 5.63 -0.50
N GLY A 20 -38.95 6.34 0.45
CA GLY A 20 -37.53 6.23 0.75
C GLY A 20 -36.49 6.83 -0.18
N SER A 21 -36.48 8.16 -0.36
CA SER A 21 -35.19 8.86 -0.48
C SER A 21 -34.47 8.76 0.88
N ARG A 22 -33.67 7.71 1.08
CA ARG A 22 -32.63 7.69 2.10
C ARG A 22 -31.30 7.90 1.41
N HIS A 23 -30.80 9.12 1.54
CA HIS A 23 -29.41 9.48 1.25
C HIS A 23 -28.47 8.46 1.91
N THR A 24 -27.76 7.69 1.10
CA THR A 24 -26.59 6.94 1.55
C THR A 24 -25.44 7.93 1.66
N GLY A 25 -25.15 8.38 2.89
CA GLY A 25 -23.86 9.01 3.21
C GLY A 25 -22.69 8.04 2.93
N PRO A 26 -21.45 8.54 2.93
CA PRO A 26 -20.28 7.71 2.64
C PRO A 26 -20.23 6.52 3.60
N LYS A 27 -20.15 5.31 3.03
CA LYS A 27 -20.03 4.06 3.79
C LYS A 27 -18.68 4.06 4.49
N THR A 28 -18.68 4.34 5.79
CA THR A 28 -17.53 4.13 6.66
C THR A 28 -17.23 2.63 6.70
N LEU A 29 -16.04 2.24 6.23
CA LEU A 29 -15.55 0.87 6.34
C LEU A 29 -15.34 0.55 7.83
N SER A 30 -16.20 -0.30 8.39
CA SER A 30 -16.12 -0.77 9.78
C SER A 30 -15.48 -2.15 9.80
N PHE A 31 -14.20 -2.23 10.15
CA PHE A 31 -13.54 -3.50 10.43
C PHE A 31 -14.03 -4.05 11.77
N GLN A 32 -14.77 -5.16 11.77
CA GLN A 32 -15.09 -5.91 12.98
C GLN A 32 -14.07 -7.04 13.17
N LEU A 33 -13.17 -6.88 14.14
CA LEU A 33 -12.19 -7.89 14.53
C LEU A 33 -12.87 -9.04 15.29
N ARG A 34 -12.90 -10.25 14.71
CA ARG A 34 -13.26 -11.47 15.45
C ARG A 34 -11.99 -12.02 16.12
N HIS A 35 -11.94 -11.93 17.44
CA HIS A 35 -10.87 -12.51 18.25
C HIS A 35 -11.10 -14.01 18.36
N TYR A 36 -10.23 -14.82 17.74
CA TYR A 36 -10.17 -16.26 17.96
C TYR A 36 -8.85 -16.58 18.68
N HIS A 37 -8.97 -17.07 19.91
CA HIS A 37 -7.86 -17.68 20.65
C HIS A 37 -7.77 -19.14 20.20
N ALA A 38 -6.64 -19.57 19.65
CA ALA A 38 -6.35 -20.98 19.41
C ALA A 38 -5.39 -21.50 20.49
N ASN A 39 -5.74 -22.64 21.09
CA ASN A 39 -4.90 -23.39 22.03
C ASN A 39 -3.84 -24.20 21.26
N LEU A 40 -2.60 -24.18 21.75
CA LEU A 40 -1.42 -24.84 21.17
C LEU A 40 -1.06 -26.13 21.92
N GLU A 41 -0.68 -27.18 21.17
CA GLU A 41 0.33 -28.16 21.61
C GLU A 41 1.54 -27.99 20.69
N ALA A 42 2.72 -27.74 21.26
CA ALA A 42 3.96 -27.46 20.54
C ALA A 42 4.86 -28.70 20.52
N ASP A 43 5.40 -29.03 19.34
CA ASP A 43 6.42 -30.06 19.13
C ASP A 43 7.84 -29.45 19.30
N PRO A 44 8.74 -30.02 20.12
CA PRO A 44 10.01 -29.39 20.43
C PRO A 44 11.12 -29.92 19.52
N SER A 45 11.27 -29.36 18.31
CA SER A 45 12.59 -29.22 17.65
C SER A 45 12.48 -28.61 16.24
N THR A 46 12.63 -27.29 16.15
CA THR A 46 13.44 -26.58 15.15
C THR A 46 13.42 -25.09 15.50
N ASP A 47 14.53 -24.58 16.04
CA ASP A 47 14.73 -23.14 16.24
C ASP A 47 15.12 -22.51 14.89
N TYR A 48 14.12 -22.09 14.12
CA TYR A 48 14.32 -21.22 12.96
C TYR A 48 13.68 -19.87 13.22
N SER A 49 14.04 -19.26 14.37
CA SER A 49 13.79 -17.83 14.56
C SER A 49 14.48 -17.03 13.44
N LEU A 50 13.69 -16.21 12.74
CA LEU A 50 14.14 -15.39 11.61
C LEU A 50 15.30 -14.51 12.08
N ARG A 51 16.49 -14.66 11.47
CA ARG A 51 17.68 -13.92 11.92
C ARG A 51 17.46 -12.43 11.74
N SER A 52 17.64 -11.70 12.82
CA SER A 52 17.59 -10.25 12.88
C SER A 52 18.95 -9.67 13.23
N ARG A 53 19.15 -8.42 12.85
CA ARG A 53 20.32 -7.62 13.20
C ARG A 53 19.89 -6.20 13.51
N ALA A 54 20.68 -5.51 14.32
CA ALA A 54 20.50 -4.10 14.52
C ALA A 54 20.71 -3.34 13.19
N VAL A 55 19.74 -2.51 12.83
CA VAL A 55 19.77 -1.66 11.64
C VAL A 55 19.46 -0.23 12.04
N LYS A 56 20.14 0.72 11.38
CA LYS A 56 19.87 2.13 11.55
C LYS A 56 18.69 2.53 10.68
N THR A 57 17.67 3.12 11.28
CA THR A 57 16.56 3.73 10.57
C THR A 57 16.50 5.21 10.88
N HIS A 58 15.90 5.96 9.96
CA HIS A 58 15.66 7.39 10.14
C HIS A 58 14.16 7.61 10.14
N ARG A 59 13.64 8.21 11.22
CA ARG A 59 12.23 8.61 11.29
C ARG A 59 12.12 10.09 11.58
N PRO A 60 11.08 10.77 11.08
CA PRO A 60 10.81 12.14 11.51
C PRO A 60 10.44 12.14 12.99
N VAL A 61 10.95 13.12 13.74
CA VAL A 61 10.64 13.29 15.19
C VAL A 61 9.12 13.38 15.42
N SER A 62 8.39 13.89 14.43
CA SER A 62 6.94 14.02 14.49
C SER A 62 6.29 13.71 13.14
N LEU A 63 5.40 12.71 13.14
CA LEU A 63 4.55 12.40 11.98
C LEU A 63 3.56 13.54 11.66
N SER A 64 3.17 14.35 12.65
CA SER A 64 2.35 15.54 12.39
C SER A 64 3.17 16.63 11.68
N ALA A 65 4.43 16.82 12.07
CA ALA A 65 5.35 17.72 11.37
C ALA A 65 5.64 17.23 9.94
N LEU A 66 5.78 15.92 9.74
CA LEU A 66 5.88 15.29 8.42
C LEU A 66 4.66 15.61 7.55
N ALA A 67 3.45 15.39 8.09
CA ALA A 67 2.20 15.67 7.39
C ALA A 67 2.03 17.17 7.07
N GLU A 68 2.45 18.05 7.97
CA GLU A 68 2.44 19.50 7.74
C GLU A 68 3.44 19.90 6.65
N ALA A 69 4.66 19.36 6.69
CA ALA A 69 5.68 19.58 5.66
C ALA A 69 5.18 19.17 4.27
N ARG A 70 4.54 18.00 4.17
CA ARG A 70 3.88 17.53 2.94
C ARG A 70 2.79 18.50 2.49
N THR A 71 1.92 18.92 3.40
CA THR A 71 0.82 19.84 3.10
C THR A 71 1.35 21.19 2.58
N ARG A 72 2.40 21.74 3.20
CA ARG A 72 3.04 22.98 2.77
C ARG A 72 3.69 22.85 1.40
N SER A 73 4.33 21.71 1.15
CA SER A 73 4.92 21.41 -0.16
C SER A 73 3.86 21.34 -1.26
N ILE A 74 2.76 20.60 -1.03
CA ILE A 74 1.66 20.44 -1.99
C ILE A 74 0.93 21.77 -2.24
N ARG A 75 0.60 22.53 -1.19
CA ARG A 75 -0.27 23.72 -1.31
C ARG A 75 0.48 25.00 -1.67
N PHE A 76 1.72 25.11 -1.22
CA PHE A 76 2.47 26.37 -1.28
C PHE A 76 3.84 26.23 -1.97
N ALA A 77 4.20 25.03 -2.48
CA ALA A 77 5.52 24.75 -3.06
C ALA A 77 6.67 25.10 -2.11
N GLN A 78 6.47 24.90 -0.81
CA GLN A 78 7.44 25.22 0.25
C GLN A 78 8.13 23.97 0.78
N SER A 79 9.43 24.07 1.01
CA SER A 79 10.18 23.08 1.78
C SER A 79 10.10 23.38 3.28
N ALA A 80 10.07 22.35 4.11
CA ALA A 80 10.20 22.46 5.55
C ALA A 80 11.45 21.69 6.00
N LEU A 81 12.19 22.26 6.95
CA LEU A 81 13.22 21.53 7.66
C LEU A 81 12.54 20.60 8.66
N LEU A 82 12.88 19.32 8.58
CA LEU A 82 12.46 18.31 9.55
C LEU A 82 13.70 17.79 10.24
N ASP A 83 13.59 17.67 11.56
CA ASP A 83 14.52 16.90 12.34
C ASP A 83 14.19 15.41 12.19
N TRP A 84 15.25 14.62 12.08
CA TRP A 84 15.19 13.17 11.92
C TRP A 84 15.94 12.56 13.09
N ASP A 85 15.29 11.61 13.74
CA ASP A 85 15.93 10.74 14.71
C ASP A 85 16.60 9.59 13.96
N GLU A 86 17.82 9.27 14.35
CA GLU A 86 18.48 8.02 13.98
C GLU A 86 18.22 7.04 15.11
N ASP A 87 17.45 6.00 14.81
CA ASP A 87 17.14 4.92 15.74
C ASP A 87 17.86 3.65 15.30
N GLU A 88 18.26 2.84 16.27
CA GLU A 88 18.76 1.50 16.03
C GLU A 88 17.68 0.49 16.43
N VAL A 89 17.13 -0.21 15.43
CA VAL A 89 16.01 -1.14 15.60
C VAL A 89 16.41 -2.54 15.12
N LEU A 90 15.72 -3.57 15.58
CA LEU A 90 15.93 -4.92 15.04
C LEU A 90 15.25 -5.04 13.68
N GLY A 91 16.07 -5.22 12.65
CA GLY A 91 15.63 -5.46 11.28
C GLY A 91 16.00 -6.87 10.80
N PRO A 92 15.47 -7.30 9.64
CA PRO A 92 15.83 -8.59 9.06
C PRO A 92 17.32 -8.62 8.65
N ASP A 93 18.01 -9.72 8.94
CA ASP A 93 19.38 -9.93 8.49
C ASP A 93 19.45 -10.31 7.01
N VAL A 94 19.60 -9.29 6.16
CA VAL A 94 19.69 -9.46 4.70
C VAL A 94 20.99 -10.14 4.23
N GLU A 95 21.95 -10.40 5.12
CA GLU A 95 23.14 -11.20 4.80
C GLU A 95 22.89 -12.71 5.02
N SER A 96 21.84 -13.08 5.77
CA SER A 96 21.41 -14.46 5.94
C SER A 96 20.51 -14.90 4.78
N ARG A 97 20.94 -15.96 4.09
CA ARG A 97 20.15 -16.58 3.02
C ARG A 97 18.83 -17.13 3.56
N GLU A 98 18.83 -17.68 4.77
CA GLU A 98 17.65 -18.25 5.42
C GLU A 98 16.61 -17.17 5.67
N THR A 99 17.02 -16.02 6.22
CA THR A 99 16.15 -14.83 6.38
C THR A 99 15.57 -14.39 5.03
N LEU A 100 16.41 -14.22 4.01
CA LEU A 100 15.95 -13.79 2.69
C LEU A 100 14.96 -14.78 2.05
N LEU A 101 15.20 -16.09 2.20
CA LEU A 101 14.30 -17.12 1.68
C LEU A 101 12.95 -17.08 2.38
N GLU A 102 12.92 -16.88 3.70
CA GLU A 102 11.67 -16.81 4.46
C GLU A 102 10.86 -15.56 4.10
N LEU A 103 11.51 -14.39 4.01
CA LEU A 103 10.86 -13.16 3.53
C LEU A 103 10.38 -13.27 2.08
N ALA A 104 11.12 -13.99 1.22
CA ALA A 104 10.69 -14.26 -0.15
C ALA A 104 9.42 -15.12 -0.20
N LYS A 105 9.29 -16.14 0.66
CA LYS A 105 8.05 -16.93 0.79
C LYS A 105 6.88 -16.07 1.27
N MET A 106 7.07 -15.26 2.31
CA MET A 106 6.04 -14.31 2.78
C MET A 106 5.63 -13.31 1.69
N THR A 107 6.59 -12.88 0.87
CA THR A 107 6.34 -11.97 -0.26
C THR A 107 5.56 -12.68 -1.38
N ASN A 108 5.84 -13.96 -1.65
CA ASN A 108 5.04 -14.76 -2.57
C ASN A 108 3.61 -14.95 -2.05
N ASN A 109 3.45 -15.25 -0.77
CA ASN A 109 2.15 -15.41 -0.12
C ASN A 109 1.28 -14.14 -0.23
N ALA A 110 1.85 -12.93 -0.36
CA ALA A 110 1.08 -11.71 -0.64
C ALA A 110 0.23 -11.77 -1.93
N TYR A 111 0.49 -12.73 -2.83
CA TYR A 111 -0.24 -12.93 -4.08
C TYR A 111 -1.34 -13.98 -4.02
N LEU A 112 -1.52 -14.67 -2.88
CA LEU A 112 -2.37 -15.85 -2.76
C LEU A 112 -3.19 -15.83 -1.45
N GLU A 113 -4.35 -16.49 -1.40
CA GLU A 113 -5.01 -16.84 -0.14
C GLU A 113 -4.42 -18.13 0.47
N PRO A 114 -4.48 -18.31 1.81
CA PRO A 114 -4.08 -19.56 2.45
C PRO A 114 -4.79 -20.77 1.84
N GLY A 115 -4.02 -21.79 1.47
CA GLY A 115 -4.53 -23.02 0.82
C GLY A 115 -4.59 -22.98 -0.70
N GLU A 116 -4.31 -21.84 -1.34
CA GLU A 116 -4.11 -21.79 -2.79
C GLU A 116 -2.81 -22.49 -3.22
N ALA A 117 -2.80 -23.00 -4.46
CA ALA A 117 -1.61 -23.62 -5.03
C ALA A 117 -0.46 -22.60 -5.14
N GLY A 118 0.68 -22.91 -4.52
CA GLY A 118 1.83 -22.02 -4.46
C GLY A 118 1.97 -21.26 -3.14
N TRP A 119 0.99 -21.34 -2.24
CA TRP A 119 1.12 -20.83 -0.87
C TRP A 119 2.23 -21.58 -0.13
N TYR A 120 3.13 -20.84 0.48
CA TYR A 120 4.19 -21.38 1.32
C TYR A 120 3.76 -21.44 2.78
N GLU A 121 3.77 -22.64 3.37
CA GLU A 121 3.64 -22.81 4.80
C GLU A 121 4.93 -22.37 5.51
N LEU A 122 4.79 -21.43 6.45
CA LEU A 122 5.92 -20.78 7.14
C LEU A 122 6.28 -21.47 8.48
N GLY A 123 5.73 -22.66 8.74
CA GLY A 123 5.96 -23.41 9.97
C GLY A 123 5.26 -22.80 11.21
N GLY A 124 5.59 -23.32 12.39
CA GLY A 124 5.02 -22.88 13.67
C GLY A 124 5.60 -21.58 14.23
N ASP A 125 6.57 -20.98 13.54
CA ASP A 125 7.24 -19.74 13.94
C ASP A 125 6.41 -18.48 13.62
N TRP A 126 5.24 -18.65 13.00
CA TRP A 126 4.31 -17.59 12.62
C TRP A 126 2.89 -17.97 13.05
N ASN A 127 2.37 -17.29 14.07
CA ASN A 127 1.09 -17.66 14.67
C ASN A 127 -0.12 -17.21 13.83
N VAL A 128 0.02 -16.15 13.04
CA VAL A 128 -1.12 -15.57 12.32
C VAL A 128 -0.72 -14.97 10.98
N SER A 129 -1.42 -15.34 9.92
CA SER A 129 -1.51 -14.56 8.69
C SER A 129 -2.86 -13.83 8.69
N TYR A 130 -2.85 -12.50 8.80
CA TYR A 130 -4.06 -11.70 8.58
C TYR A 130 -4.10 -11.23 7.13
N PRO A 131 -5.07 -11.69 6.33
CA PRO A 131 -5.23 -11.20 4.97
C PRO A 131 -5.67 -9.73 4.99
N VAL A 132 -5.07 -8.91 4.14
CA VAL A 132 -5.44 -7.51 3.91
C VAL A 132 -5.95 -7.37 2.48
N GLY A 133 -7.17 -6.84 2.30
CA GLY A 133 -7.73 -6.52 0.97
C GLY A 133 -8.14 -7.73 0.13
N TRP A 134 -8.35 -8.87 0.78
CA TRP A 134 -8.76 -10.13 0.16
C TRP A 134 -10.27 -10.36 0.21
N GLU A 135 -11.06 -9.35 0.57
CA GLU A 135 -12.52 -9.46 0.54
C GLU A 135 -13.01 -9.81 -0.88
N PRO A 136 -14.10 -10.59 -1.04
CA PRO A 136 -14.52 -11.11 -2.35
C PRO A 136 -14.78 -10.04 -3.43
N ASP A 137 -15.18 -8.84 -3.03
CA ASP A 137 -15.41 -7.69 -3.89
C ASP A 137 -14.24 -6.69 -3.94
N ALA A 138 -13.13 -6.99 -3.23
CA ALA A 138 -11.95 -6.14 -3.20
C ALA A 138 -11.07 -6.34 -4.44
N ASP A 139 -10.88 -5.24 -5.17
CA ASP A 139 -10.01 -5.11 -6.34
C ASP A 139 -8.79 -4.19 -6.07
N GLY A 140 -8.54 -3.87 -4.79
CA GLY A 140 -7.55 -2.87 -4.36
C GLY A 140 -6.25 -3.45 -3.80
N PHE A 141 -5.64 -2.67 -2.91
CA PHE A 141 -4.43 -3.04 -2.18
C PHE A 141 -4.57 -4.40 -1.52
N ARG A 142 -3.55 -5.26 -1.61
CA ARG A 142 -3.54 -6.59 -1.00
C ARG A 142 -2.24 -6.88 -0.28
N GLY A 143 -2.32 -7.77 0.69
CA GLY A 143 -1.15 -8.25 1.42
C GLY A 143 -1.52 -9.23 2.52
N HIS A 144 -0.53 -9.57 3.32
CA HIS A 144 -0.70 -10.36 4.55
C HIS A 144 0.13 -9.75 5.67
N VAL A 145 -0.35 -9.88 6.89
CA VAL A 145 0.40 -9.55 8.10
C VAL A 145 0.76 -10.84 8.80
N PHE A 146 2.05 -11.07 8.99
CA PHE A 146 2.58 -12.21 9.73
C PHE A 146 3.07 -11.76 11.09
N ALA A 147 2.76 -12.48 12.17
CA ALA A 147 3.27 -12.18 13.51
C ALA A 147 3.91 -13.41 14.16
N THR A 148 5.03 -13.20 14.85
CA THR A 148 5.66 -14.25 15.66
C THR A 148 4.75 -14.61 16.84
N PRO A 149 4.88 -15.82 17.43
CA PRO A 149 4.00 -16.26 18.50
C PRO A 149 3.95 -15.37 19.74
N ASP A 150 5.05 -14.69 20.04
CA ASP A 150 5.22 -13.74 21.14
C ASP A 150 4.88 -12.29 20.73
N ASN A 151 4.46 -12.07 19.48
CA ASN A 151 4.25 -10.77 18.86
C ASN A 151 5.48 -9.84 18.91
N SER A 152 6.70 -10.34 19.11
CA SER A 152 7.90 -9.49 19.14
C SER A 152 8.26 -8.93 17.75
N THR A 153 7.88 -9.63 16.68
CA THR A 153 8.08 -9.21 15.29
C THR A 153 6.81 -9.37 14.48
N VAL A 154 6.45 -8.32 13.74
CA VAL A 154 5.30 -8.28 12.84
C VAL A 154 5.78 -7.90 11.44
N VAL A 155 5.48 -8.72 10.45
CA VAL A 155 5.88 -8.52 9.05
C VAL A 155 4.66 -8.19 8.21
N LEU A 156 4.61 -6.97 7.69
CA LEU A 156 3.64 -6.56 6.68
C LEU A 156 4.18 -6.92 5.29
N SER A 157 3.57 -7.89 4.64
CA SER A 157 3.89 -8.30 3.26
C SER A 157 2.90 -7.68 2.27
N ILE A 158 3.40 -6.84 1.36
CA ILE A 158 2.59 -6.07 0.41
C ILE A 158 2.65 -6.71 -0.98
N LYS A 159 1.47 -6.99 -1.55
CA LYS A 159 1.34 -7.53 -2.91
C LYS A 159 1.79 -6.49 -3.94
N GLY A 160 2.54 -6.93 -4.93
CA GLY A 160 2.86 -6.13 -6.12
C GLY A 160 1.86 -6.31 -7.26
N THR A 161 2.31 -6.03 -8.48
CA THR A 161 1.45 -6.04 -9.65
C THR A 161 1.10 -7.46 -10.09
N SER A 162 -0.19 -7.74 -10.28
CA SER A 162 -0.66 -8.95 -10.93
C SER A 162 -0.19 -8.99 -12.40
N ALA A 163 0.82 -9.81 -12.68
CA ALA A 163 1.30 -10.08 -14.03
C ALA A 163 0.60 -11.32 -14.61
N GLY A 164 -0.09 -11.15 -15.75
CA GLY A 164 -0.87 -12.22 -16.38
C GLY A 164 -0.07 -13.46 -16.80
N TYR A 165 1.27 -13.38 -16.86
CA TYR A 165 2.16 -14.51 -17.17
C TYR A 165 2.47 -15.40 -15.95
N VAL A 166 2.25 -14.90 -14.72
CA VAL A 166 2.53 -15.64 -13.46
C VAL A 166 1.24 -16.23 -12.87
N GLY A 167 0.27 -16.56 -13.72
CA GLY A 167 -1.02 -17.16 -13.32
C GLY A 167 -2.03 -16.23 -12.67
N GLY A 168 -1.69 -14.96 -12.42
CA GLY A 168 -2.46 -14.05 -11.56
C GLY A 168 -3.20 -12.94 -12.30
N GLY A 169 -4.06 -13.26 -13.26
CA GLY A 169 -5.06 -12.31 -13.78
C GLY A 169 -6.23 -12.17 -12.80
N GLY A 170 -6.02 -11.50 -11.67
CA GLY A 170 -7.02 -11.35 -10.61
C GLY A 170 -7.79 -10.02 -10.67
N PRO A 171 -8.81 -9.83 -9.80
CA PRO A 171 -9.63 -8.61 -9.75
C PRO A 171 -8.80 -7.34 -9.54
N THR A 172 -7.64 -7.42 -8.86
CA THR A 172 -6.77 -6.25 -8.59
C THR A 172 -5.94 -5.78 -9.78
N SER A 173 -5.79 -6.60 -10.83
CA SER A 173 -4.79 -6.38 -11.89
C SER A 173 -4.87 -5.00 -12.56
N LYS A 174 -6.08 -4.44 -12.67
CA LYS A 174 -6.28 -3.10 -13.26
C LYS A 174 -5.76 -2.00 -12.33
N LYS A 175 -6.09 -2.06 -11.03
CA LYS A 175 -5.67 -1.06 -10.04
C LYS A 175 -4.18 -1.18 -9.71
N ASP A 176 -3.64 -2.38 -9.73
CA ASP A 176 -2.21 -2.62 -9.59
C ASP A 176 -1.43 -1.90 -10.70
N LYS A 177 -1.76 -2.18 -11.96
CA LYS A 177 -1.12 -1.54 -13.12
C LYS A 177 -1.34 -0.03 -13.15
N PHE A 178 -2.50 0.44 -12.69
CA PHE A 178 -2.76 1.86 -12.58
C PHE A 178 -1.80 2.52 -11.57
N ASN A 179 -1.67 1.95 -10.36
CA ASN A 179 -0.79 2.47 -9.32
C ASN A 179 0.69 2.38 -9.72
N ASP A 180 1.11 1.28 -10.34
CA ASP A 180 2.46 1.08 -10.86
C ASP A 180 2.84 2.21 -11.84
N ASN A 181 1.97 2.43 -12.83
CA ASN A 181 2.16 3.48 -13.83
C ASN A 181 2.09 4.89 -13.27
N LEU A 182 1.20 5.13 -12.32
CA LEU A 182 1.03 6.45 -11.73
C LEU A 182 2.24 6.83 -10.87
N LEU A 183 2.78 5.88 -10.11
CA LEU A 183 3.93 6.09 -9.23
C LEU A 183 5.25 6.13 -10.00
N PHE A 184 5.46 5.20 -10.94
CA PHE A 184 6.80 4.92 -11.47
C PHE A 184 6.99 5.29 -12.94
N SER A 185 5.93 5.45 -13.73
CA SER A 185 6.09 5.80 -15.14
C SER A 185 6.36 7.30 -15.35
N CYS A 186 7.15 7.59 -16.39
CA CYS A 186 7.28 8.93 -16.93
C CYS A 186 5.94 9.33 -17.57
N CYS A 187 5.54 10.59 -17.40
CA CYS A 187 4.36 11.16 -18.08
C CYS A 187 3.06 10.36 -18.00
N CYS A 188 2.75 9.74 -16.85
CA CYS A 188 1.56 8.89 -16.69
C CYS A 188 1.47 7.74 -17.70
N ALA A 189 2.59 7.04 -17.88
CA ALA A 189 2.70 5.87 -18.75
C ALA A 189 2.42 6.17 -20.22
N ARG A 190 2.75 7.39 -20.66
CA ARG A 190 2.67 7.77 -22.07
C ARG A 190 3.96 7.37 -22.79
N VAL A 191 4.00 6.12 -23.21
CA VAL A 191 5.16 5.49 -23.88
C VAL A 191 4.90 5.38 -25.37
N ASP A 192 3.97 4.51 -25.77
CA ASP A 192 3.59 4.30 -27.17
C ASP A 192 2.10 3.91 -27.28
N TRP A 193 1.67 3.57 -28.50
CA TRP A 193 0.27 3.22 -28.80
C TRP A 193 -0.23 1.94 -28.13
N THR A 194 0.65 1.12 -27.56
CA THR A 194 0.32 -0.14 -26.86
C THR A 194 0.03 0.07 -25.37
N TRP A 195 0.31 1.25 -24.81
CA TRP A 195 0.10 1.59 -23.40
C TRP A 195 -1.16 2.43 -23.19
N THR A 196 -1.81 2.26 -22.04
CA THR A 196 -2.91 3.12 -21.59
C THR A 196 -2.38 4.17 -20.62
N THR A 197 -2.62 5.44 -20.90
CA THR A 197 -2.23 6.54 -20.01
C THR A 197 -3.09 6.56 -18.75
N VAL A 198 -2.48 6.87 -17.61
CA VAL A 198 -3.15 6.87 -16.29
C VAL A 198 -3.55 8.25 -15.78
N CYS A 199 -3.17 9.32 -16.49
CA CYS A 199 -3.59 10.69 -16.20
C CYS A 199 -3.42 11.61 -17.43
N ASP A 200 -4.05 12.79 -17.40
CA ASP A 200 -4.08 13.76 -18.51
C ASP A 200 -3.04 14.90 -18.39
N CYS A 201 -1.90 14.62 -17.76
CA CYS A 201 -0.85 15.61 -17.51
C CYS A 201 0.12 15.85 -18.68
N TYR A 202 -0.08 15.17 -19.81
CA TYR A 202 0.74 15.34 -21.02
C TYR A 202 0.56 16.74 -21.63
N ARG A 203 1.66 17.34 -22.11
CA ARG A 203 1.67 18.69 -22.70
C ARG A 203 2.30 18.76 -24.11
N GLY A 204 2.46 17.61 -24.76
CA GLY A 204 3.06 17.54 -26.11
C GLY A 204 4.55 17.19 -26.11
N GLY A 205 5.01 16.54 -27.16
CA GLY A 205 6.40 16.08 -27.31
C GLY A 205 6.82 15.15 -26.17
N TRP A 206 7.84 15.57 -25.42
CA TRP A 206 8.44 14.82 -24.31
C TRP A 206 8.20 15.50 -22.96
N LYS A 207 7.08 16.24 -22.84
CA LYS A 207 6.78 17.13 -21.70
C LYS A 207 5.48 16.76 -20.99
N CYS A 208 5.51 16.88 -19.67
CA CYS A 208 4.39 16.64 -18.78
C CYS A 208 4.37 17.75 -17.73
N GLU A 209 3.17 18.16 -17.33
CA GLU A 209 3.01 19.17 -16.28
C GLU A 209 3.24 18.55 -14.90
N GLN A 210 4.31 18.97 -14.22
CA GLN A 210 4.72 18.40 -12.94
C GLN A 210 3.64 18.56 -11.84
N ASN A 211 3.06 19.75 -11.70
CA ASN A 211 2.00 20.00 -10.73
C ASN A 211 0.75 19.15 -10.98
N CYS A 212 0.52 18.75 -12.23
CA CYS A 212 -0.57 17.84 -12.55
C CYS A 212 -0.22 16.41 -12.10
N LEU A 213 1.00 15.94 -12.37
CA LEU A 213 1.47 14.60 -11.96
C LEU A 213 1.41 14.43 -10.43
N GLU A 214 1.83 15.45 -9.69
CA GLU A 214 1.79 15.48 -8.22
C GLU A 214 0.34 15.42 -7.71
N ARG A 215 -0.58 16.19 -8.30
CA ARG A 215 -2.00 16.16 -7.92
C ARG A 215 -2.67 14.82 -8.22
N SER A 216 -2.33 14.17 -9.33
CA SER A 216 -2.82 12.82 -9.63
C SER A 216 -2.35 11.78 -8.60
N LEU A 217 -1.31 12.09 -7.83
CA LEU A 217 -0.78 11.28 -6.72
C LEU A 217 -1.33 11.68 -5.33
N VAL A 218 -2.34 12.53 -5.26
CA VAL A 218 -2.99 12.92 -3.99
C VAL A 218 -4.42 12.35 -3.87
N GLU A 219 -4.98 11.81 -4.94
CA GLU A 219 -6.33 11.22 -4.91
C GLU A 219 -6.36 9.91 -4.09
N GLU A 220 -7.46 9.68 -3.36
CA GLU A 220 -7.67 8.59 -2.38
C GLU A 220 -7.58 7.16 -2.96
N SER A 221 -7.34 7.00 -4.26
CA SER A 221 -7.19 5.71 -4.96
C SER A 221 -5.79 5.11 -4.88
N LEU A 222 -4.86 5.76 -4.16
CA LEU A 222 -3.47 5.33 -4.07
C LEU A 222 -3.21 4.29 -3.00
N PHE A 223 -2.52 3.23 -3.43
CA PHE A 223 -2.05 2.17 -2.56
C PHE A 223 -1.12 2.67 -1.45
N TYR A 224 -0.39 3.75 -1.69
CA TYR A 224 0.44 4.40 -0.68
C TYR A 224 -0.39 4.88 0.53
N SER A 225 -1.52 5.57 0.30
CA SER A 225 -2.40 6.05 1.38
C SER A 225 -3.01 4.89 2.17
N ILE A 226 -3.41 3.82 1.48
CA ILE A 226 -3.91 2.60 2.13
C ILE A 226 -2.81 1.98 3.02
N GLY A 227 -1.59 1.87 2.50
CA GLY A 227 -0.44 1.38 3.25
C GLY A 227 -0.13 2.22 4.50
N THR A 228 -0.24 3.55 4.42
CA THR A 228 -0.02 4.41 5.60
C THR A 228 -1.06 4.16 6.69
N ASN A 229 -2.34 4.02 6.33
CA ASN A 229 -3.41 3.71 7.29
C ASN A 229 -3.23 2.32 7.90
N LEU A 230 -2.82 1.34 7.10
CA LEU A 230 -2.53 0.00 7.58
C LEU A 230 -1.38 0.00 8.59
N TYR A 231 -0.31 0.75 8.33
CA TYR A 231 0.81 0.87 9.26
C TYR A 231 0.39 1.50 10.60
N TYR A 232 -0.46 2.54 10.57
CA TYR A 232 -1.04 3.10 11.80
C TYR A 232 -1.87 2.07 12.57
N ASN A 233 -2.66 1.24 11.88
CA ASN A 233 -3.42 0.19 12.55
C ASN A 233 -2.51 -0.88 13.15
N LEU A 234 -1.43 -1.27 12.46
CA LEU A 234 -0.46 -2.23 12.98
C LEU A 234 0.24 -1.71 14.22
N THR A 235 0.77 -0.50 14.18
CA THR A 235 1.42 0.13 15.35
C THR A 235 0.47 0.33 16.53
N TYR A 236 -0.83 0.52 16.28
CA TYR A 236 -1.83 0.57 17.35
C TYR A 236 -2.11 -0.82 17.96
N MET A 237 -2.19 -1.86 17.14
CA MET A 237 -2.44 -3.23 17.62
C MET A 237 -1.20 -3.89 18.25
N TYR A 238 -0.01 -3.49 17.80
CA TYR A 238 1.29 -4.06 18.14
C TYR A 238 2.27 -2.97 18.60
N PRO A 239 2.00 -2.27 19.72
CA PRO A 239 2.75 -1.08 20.11
C PRO A 239 4.21 -1.35 20.48
N GLU A 240 4.53 -2.56 20.92
CA GLU A 240 5.88 -2.96 21.37
C GLU A 240 6.62 -3.85 20.36
N SER A 241 6.04 -4.09 19.19
CA SER A 241 6.57 -5.04 18.20
C SER A 241 7.52 -4.36 17.22
N ASN A 242 8.52 -5.11 16.75
CA ASN A 242 9.33 -4.72 15.60
C ASN A 242 8.50 -4.94 14.32
N ILE A 243 8.11 -3.85 13.66
CA ILE A 243 7.33 -3.93 12.42
C ILE A 243 8.28 -3.87 11.22
N TRP A 244 8.32 -4.95 10.44
CA TRP A 244 9.03 -5.00 9.16
C TRP A 244 8.04 -4.88 8.02
N ILE A 245 8.45 -4.24 6.92
CA ILE A 245 7.62 -4.15 5.72
C ILE A 245 8.39 -4.79 4.57
N ILE A 246 7.74 -5.72 3.87
CA ILE A 246 8.33 -6.41 2.72
C ILE A 246 7.40 -6.34 1.53
N GLY A 247 7.96 -6.51 0.33
CA GLY A 247 7.17 -6.61 -0.87
C GLY A 247 8.00 -6.84 -2.12
N HIS A 248 7.32 -7.27 -3.18
CA HIS A 248 7.90 -7.50 -4.50
C HIS A 248 7.31 -6.53 -5.53
N SER A 249 8.11 -6.11 -6.52
CA SER A 249 7.67 -5.23 -7.61
C SER A 249 7.02 -3.94 -7.03
N LEU A 250 5.82 -3.55 -7.48
CA LEU A 250 5.03 -2.45 -6.91
C LEU A 250 4.96 -2.50 -5.37
N GLY A 251 4.81 -3.70 -4.78
CA GLY A 251 4.68 -3.88 -3.34
C GLY A 251 5.94 -3.51 -2.57
N GLY A 252 7.12 -3.79 -3.12
CA GLY A 252 8.38 -3.44 -2.48
C GLY A 252 8.73 -1.95 -2.60
N SER A 253 8.34 -1.29 -3.70
CA SER A 253 8.43 0.17 -3.77
C SER A 253 7.47 0.84 -2.80
N LEU A 254 6.25 0.32 -2.62
CA LEU A 254 5.33 0.78 -1.58
C LEU A 254 5.91 0.57 -0.18
N ALA A 255 6.48 -0.61 0.09
CA ALA A 255 7.17 -0.89 1.35
C ALA A 255 8.28 0.13 1.63
N SER A 256 9.09 0.47 0.61
CA SER A 256 10.17 1.44 0.73
C SER A 256 9.67 2.86 1.02
N LEU A 257 8.59 3.29 0.35
CA LEU A 257 7.95 4.58 0.62
C LEU A 257 7.39 4.67 2.05
N LEU A 258 6.81 3.58 2.55
CA LEU A 258 6.35 3.48 3.95
C LEU A 258 7.53 3.47 4.92
N GLY A 259 8.62 2.77 4.59
CA GLY A 259 9.86 2.77 5.36
C GLY A 259 10.44 4.17 5.57
N VAL A 260 10.52 4.98 4.51
CA VAL A 260 10.95 6.39 4.61
C VAL A 260 9.99 7.25 5.44
N THR A 261 8.70 6.92 5.41
CA THR A 261 7.66 7.68 6.12
C THR A 261 7.68 7.42 7.62
N PHE A 262 7.90 6.17 8.03
CA PHE A 262 7.76 5.73 9.42
C PHE A 262 9.08 5.30 10.08
N GLY A 263 10.18 5.22 9.32
CA GLY A 263 11.45 4.67 9.77
C GLY A 263 11.41 3.16 10.05
N ALA A 264 10.54 2.42 9.35
CA ALA A 264 10.42 0.97 9.49
C ALA A 264 11.52 0.25 8.68
N PRO A 265 12.07 -0.89 9.17
CA PRO A 265 12.91 -1.78 8.36
C PRO A 265 12.16 -2.32 7.15
N VAL A 266 12.80 -2.29 5.98
CA VAL A 266 12.20 -2.72 4.70
C VAL A 266 13.08 -3.70 3.96
N VAL A 267 12.47 -4.73 3.36
CA VAL A 267 13.09 -5.57 2.32
C VAL A 267 12.24 -5.51 1.06
N ALA A 268 12.74 -4.81 0.05
CA ALA A 268 12.09 -4.66 -1.25
C ALA A 268 12.77 -5.58 -2.28
N ILE A 269 11.98 -6.44 -2.94
CA ILE A 269 12.46 -7.44 -3.88
C ILE A 269 12.05 -7.02 -5.30
N GLU A 270 13.02 -6.96 -6.23
CA GLU A 270 12.80 -6.62 -7.66
C GLU A 270 11.88 -5.41 -7.87
N SER A 271 12.08 -4.37 -7.04
CA SER A 271 11.19 -3.21 -6.99
C SER A 271 11.69 -2.06 -7.88
N PRO A 272 10.81 -1.33 -8.56
CA PRO A 272 11.20 -0.14 -9.32
C PRO A 272 11.70 0.98 -8.41
N GLY A 273 12.67 1.77 -8.90
CA GLY A 273 13.22 2.87 -8.12
C GLY A 273 12.19 3.94 -7.77
N GLU A 274 12.09 4.25 -6.48
CA GLU A 274 10.99 5.00 -5.87
C GLU A 274 11.31 6.48 -5.59
N LYS A 275 12.53 6.96 -5.92
CA LYS A 275 12.92 8.38 -5.71
C LYS A 275 11.97 9.37 -6.41
N MET A 276 11.54 9.05 -7.62
CA MET A 276 10.58 9.89 -8.37
C MET A 276 9.22 9.90 -7.68
N ALA A 277 8.71 8.73 -7.30
CA ALA A 277 7.44 8.57 -6.60
C ALA A 277 7.47 9.30 -5.25
N ALA A 278 8.54 9.16 -4.46
CA ALA A 278 8.74 9.86 -3.20
C ALA A 278 8.70 11.38 -3.38
N GLY A 279 9.38 11.91 -4.40
CA GLY A 279 9.35 13.33 -4.75
C GLY A 279 7.93 13.81 -5.08
N ARG A 280 7.20 13.06 -5.92
CA ARG A 280 5.83 13.41 -6.30
C ARG A 280 4.82 13.29 -5.14
N LEU A 281 5.07 12.39 -4.18
CA LEU A 281 4.30 12.25 -2.94
C LEU A 281 4.69 13.29 -1.87
N HIS A 282 5.63 14.18 -2.21
CA HIS A 282 6.24 15.19 -1.35
C HIS A 282 6.84 14.60 -0.07
N LEU A 283 7.34 13.35 -0.13
CA LEU A 283 7.99 12.71 1.02
C LEU A 283 9.35 13.38 1.26
N PRO A 284 9.54 14.00 2.42
CA PRO A 284 10.83 14.56 2.78
C PRO A 284 11.81 13.41 3.05
N SER A 285 13.10 13.69 2.84
CA SER A 285 14.18 12.72 3.01
C SER A 285 15.11 13.18 4.13
N PRO A 286 15.69 12.26 4.92
CA PRO A 286 16.77 12.55 5.86
C PRO A 286 18.05 12.90 5.09
N VAL A 287 18.13 14.09 4.51
CA VAL A 287 19.39 14.60 3.97
C VAL A 287 20.26 15.09 5.12
N SER A 288 21.51 14.58 5.19
CA SER A 288 22.54 15.11 6.09
C SER A 288 22.58 16.64 6.02
N ARG A 289 22.64 17.32 7.18
CA ARG A 289 22.59 18.79 7.31
C ARG A 289 23.55 19.55 6.39
N HIS A 290 24.63 18.93 5.92
CA HIS A 290 25.57 19.51 4.94
C HIS A 290 25.06 19.55 3.49
N LEU A 291 24.12 18.69 3.11
CA LEU A 291 23.49 18.69 1.79
C LEU A 291 22.21 19.53 1.75
N ALA A 292 21.58 19.84 2.88
CA ALA A 292 20.38 20.68 2.93
C ALA A 292 20.58 22.09 2.34
N LEU A 293 21.80 22.65 2.44
CA LEU A 293 22.18 23.91 1.79
C LEU A 293 22.39 23.78 0.26
N ARG A 294 22.44 22.57 -0.27
CA ARG A 294 22.61 22.26 -1.71
C ARG A 294 21.43 21.50 -2.33
N SER A 295 20.53 20.96 -1.51
CA SER A 295 19.34 20.22 -1.91
C SER A 295 18.09 21.05 -1.61
N ILE A 296 18.05 22.26 -2.17
CA ILE A 296 16.77 22.74 -2.70
C ILE A 296 16.47 21.76 -3.83
N VAL A 297 15.51 20.85 -3.63
CA VAL A 297 14.90 20.19 -4.80
C VAL A 297 14.30 21.33 -5.60
N PRO A 298 14.84 21.67 -6.79
CA PRO A 298 14.20 22.68 -7.60
C PRO A 298 12.82 22.10 -7.94
N VAL A 299 11.77 22.90 -7.78
CA VAL A 299 10.53 22.67 -8.51
C VAL A 299 10.88 22.87 -9.99
N SER A 300 11.47 21.84 -10.59
CA SER A 300 11.74 21.79 -12.02
C SER A 300 10.38 21.58 -12.67
N SER A 301 9.89 22.63 -13.34
CA SER A 301 8.59 22.67 -14.00
C SER A 301 8.47 21.73 -15.21
N GLU A 302 9.54 21.04 -15.61
CA GLU A 302 9.54 20.14 -16.76
C GLU A 302 10.38 18.88 -16.48
N LEU A 303 9.70 17.74 -16.26
CA LEU A 303 10.35 16.44 -16.45
C LEU A 303 10.43 16.17 -17.95
N ARG A 304 11.65 15.94 -18.45
CA ARG A 304 11.86 15.35 -19.79
C ARG A 304 11.74 13.85 -19.65
N THR A 305 10.93 13.23 -20.51
CA THR A 305 10.92 11.77 -20.66
C THR A 305 12.28 11.29 -21.17
N ALA A 306 12.70 10.10 -20.72
CA ALA A 306 13.87 9.40 -21.26
C ALA A 306 13.63 8.94 -22.70
#